data_AF-L2GZ68-F1
#
_entry.id   AF-L2GZ68-F1
#
_cell.length_a   1.000
_cell.length_b   1.000
_cell.length_c   1.000
_cell.angle_alpha   90.00
_cell.angle_beta   90.00
_cell.angle_gamma   90.00
#
_symmetry.space_group_name_H-M   'P 1'
#
loop_
_entity.id
_entity.type
_entity.pdbx_description
1 polymer ?
#
loop_
_entity_poly.entity_id
_entity_poly.type
_entity_poly.pdbx_seq_one_letter_code
_entity_poly.pdbx_strand_id
1 'polypeptide(L)'
;MQISKTEVDAALGLLKINSLRRRKSYYGMKVKKTLLQQSVLKAVYNITNFPSTETRNELALLLGISQRSVQVWFQNKRQICKKKDTSKNSSDRAFVNEYNKFVQKEINADGNEEEVFDVPSTKLVEIINSCGIQIKNKSDEDEKSI
;
A
#
# COMPACT_ATOMS: atom_id res chain seq x y z
N MET A 1 10.38 8.46 -17.67
CA MET A 1 9.10 9.19 -17.74
C MET A 1 8.55 9.30 -16.34
N GLN A 2 8.38 10.51 -15.82
CA GLN A 2 7.57 10.71 -14.62
C GLN A 2 6.12 10.53 -15.03
N ILE A 3 5.43 9.57 -14.41
CA ILE A 3 3.99 9.39 -14.58
C ILE A 3 3.29 10.49 -13.79
N SER A 4 2.32 11.19 -14.39
CA SER A 4 1.59 12.26 -13.71
C SER A 4 0.54 11.72 -12.75
N LYS A 5 0.22 12.47 -11.69
CA LYS A 5 -0.82 12.11 -10.70
C LYS A 5 -2.17 11.88 -11.37
N THR A 6 -2.55 12.74 -12.32
CA THR A 6 -3.82 12.66 -13.05
C THR A 6 -3.94 11.39 -13.88
N GLU A 7 -2.86 10.94 -14.54
CA GLU A 7 -2.85 9.68 -15.29
C GLU A 7 -3.03 8.46 -14.39
N VAL A 8 -2.38 8.44 -13.22
CA VAL A 8 -2.53 7.33 -12.25
C VAL A 8 -3.95 7.30 -11.70
N ASP A 9 -4.48 8.44 -11.27
CA ASP A 9 -5.82 8.55 -10.70
C ASP A 9 -6.89 8.13 -11.71
N ALA A 10 -6.74 8.54 -12.98
CA ALA A 10 -7.61 8.11 -14.07
C ALA A 10 -7.54 6.59 -14.28
N ALA A 11 -6.34 6.01 -14.28
CA ALA A 11 -6.15 4.56 -14.40
C ALA A 11 -6.78 3.79 -13.23
N LEU A 12 -6.65 4.28 -12.00
CA LEU A 12 -7.32 3.72 -10.82
C LEU A 12 -8.84 3.80 -10.95
N GLY A 13 -9.38 4.91 -11.47
CA GLY A 13 -10.80 5.06 -11.76
C GLY A 13 -11.32 4.01 -12.74
N LEU A 14 -10.59 3.79 -13.85
CA LEU A 14 -10.93 2.73 -14.82
C LEU A 14 -10.87 1.33 -14.20
N LEU A 15 -9.86 1.05 -13.38
CA LEU A 15 -9.74 -0.21 -12.64
C LEU A 15 -10.89 -0.40 -11.66
N LYS A 16 -11.37 0.66 -11.01
CA LYS A 16 -12.52 0.62 -10.10
C LYS A 16 -13.78 0.22 -10.85
N ILE A 17 -14.05 0.82 -12.01
CA ILE A 17 -15.20 0.48 -12.86
C ILE A 17 -15.15 -0.99 -13.27
N ASN A 18 -14.00 -1.48 -13.72
CA ASN A 18 -13.86 -2.88 -14.12
C ASN A 18 -13.94 -3.85 -12.92
N SER A 19 -13.54 -3.41 -11.72
CA SER A 19 -13.62 -4.22 -10.49
C SER A 19 -15.05 -4.50 -10.05
N LEU A 20 -16.02 -3.66 -10.40
CA LEU A 20 -17.44 -3.91 -10.14
C LEU A 20 -17.97 -5.12 -10.92
N ARG A 21 -17.32 -5.48 -12.03
CA ARG A 21 -17.66 -6.66 -12.85
C ARG A 21 -16.91 -7.93 -12.41
N ARG A 22 -15.91 -7.83 -11.52
CA ARG A 22 -15.13 -8.98 -11.05
C ARG A 22 -15.97 -9.85 -10.11
N ARG A 23 -15.98 -11.16 -10.39
CA ARG A 23 -16.82 -12.20 -9.75
C ARG A 23 -16.70 -12.23 -8.23
N LYS A 24 -17.82 -12.65 -7.62
CA LYS A 24 -18.03 -12.95 -6.20
C LYS A 24 -16.84 -13.71 -5.61
N SER A 25 -16.19 -13.12 -4.60
CA SER A 25 -15.26 -13.85 -3.75
C SER A 25 -16.05 -14.94 -3.04
N TYR A 26 -15.77 -16.21 -3.32
CA TYR A 26 -16.38 -17.32 -2.60
C TYR A 26 -16.02 -17.19 -1.11
N TYR A 27 -17.04 -17.01 -0.29
CA TYR A 27 -16.90 -16.81 1.15
C TYR A 27 -16.10 -17.97 1.77
N GLY A 28 -15.14 -17.67 2.64
CA GLY A 28 -14.30 -18.68 3.31
C GLY A 28 -13.04 -19.14 2.55
N MET A 29 -12.86 -18.78 1.28
CA MET A 29 -11.65 -19.14 0.52
C MET A 29 -10.46 -18.27 0.95
N LYS A 30 -9.51 -18.87 1.69
CA LYS A 30 -8.28 -18.19 2.12
C LYS A 30 -7.21 -18.29 1.04
N VAL A 31 -7.05 -17.23 0.25
CA VAL A 31 -5.94 -17.12 -0.72
C VAL A 31 -4.68 -16.61 -0.02
N LYS A 32 -3.56 -17.32 -0.19
CA LYS A 32 -2.24 -16.87 0.27
C LYS A 32 -1.78 -15.69 -0.60
N LYS A 33 -1.27 -14.63 0.04
CA LYS A 33 -0.76 -13.45 -0.67
C LYS A 33 0.55 -13.78 -1.39
N THR A 34 0.71 -13.32 -2.63
CA THR A 34 1.95 -13.46 -3.40
C THR A 34 3.11 -12.71 -2.75
N LEU A 35 4.35 -13.01 -3.15
CA LEU A 35 5.54 -12.31 -2.66
C LEU A 35 5.46 -10.81 -2.94
N LEU A 36 5.02 -10.41 -4.14
CA LEU A 36 4.82 -9.01 -4.51
C LEU A 36 3.81 -8.33 -3.59
N GLN A 37 2.64 -8.93 -3.40
CA GLN A 37 1.60 -8.39 -2.52
C GLN A 37 2.12 -8.20 -1.09
N GLN A 38 2.89 -9.16 -0.57
CA GLN A 38 3.46 -9.05 0.76
C GLN A 38 4.55 -7.96 0.85
N SER A 39 5.40 -7.85 -0.17
CA SER A 39 6.48 -6.86 -0.23
C SER A 39 5.92 -5.44 -0.24
N VAL A 40 4.95 -5.18 -1.12
CA VAL A 40 4.28 -3.88 -1.23
C VAL A 40 3.58 -3.49 0.06
N LEU A 41 2.82 -4.42 0.68
CA LEU A 41 2.15 -4.15 1.96
C LEU A 41 3.15 -3.81 3.07
N LYS A 42 4.33 -4.44 3.10
CA LYS A 42 5.41 -4.10 4.05
C LYS A 42 6.00 -2.72 3.76
N ALA A 43 6.25 -2.40 2.50
CA ALA A 43 6.81 -1.11 2.11
C ALA A 43 5.86 0.04 2.47
N VAL A 44 4.56 -0.09 2.20
CA VAL A 44 3.57 0.90 2.63
C VAL A 44 3.44 0.96 4.15
N TYR A 45 3.53 -0.18 4.85
CA TYR A 45 3.52 -0.18 6.32
C TYR A 45 4.65 0.65 6.92
N ASN A 46 5.82 0.68 6.30
CA ASN A 46 6.93 1.50 6.76
C ASN A 46 6.66 3.00 6.59
N ILE A 47 5.76 3.37 5.67
CA ILE A 47 5.34 4.75 5.42
C ILE A 47 4.21 5.14 6.37
N THR A 48 3.16 4.32 6.43
CA THR A 48 2.01 4.51 7.33
C THR A 48 1.56 3.18 7.92
N ASN A 49 1.46 3.12 9.25
CA ASN A 49 0.90 1.96 9.93
C ASN A 49 -0.65 1.94 9.92
N PHE A 50 -1.27 3.06 9.58
CA PHE A 50 -2.72 3.28 9.55
C PHE A 50 -3.15 3.91 8.24
N PRO A 51 -3.10 3.17 7.12
CA PRO A 51 -3.57 3.71 5.86
C PRO A 51 -5.08 4.01 5.92
N SER A 52 -5.47 5.15 5.36
CA SER A 52 -6.86 5.58 5.19
C SER A 52 -7.69 4.54 4.43
N THR A 53 -9.00 4.76 4.43
CA THR A 53 -9.92 3.97 3.59
C THR A 53 -9.52 4.03 2.13
N GLU A 54 -9.06 5.19 1.64
CA GLU A 54 -8.73 5.38 0.23
C GLU A 54 -7.43 4.73 -0.17
N THR A 55 -6.34 4.94 0.58
CA THR A 55 -5.07 4.23 0.32
C THR A 55 -5.27 2.69 0.34
N ARG A 56 -6.17 2.19 1.21
CA ARG A 56 -6.54 0.76 1.22
C ARG A 56 -7.32 0.34 -0.04
N ASN A 57 -8.18 1.19 -0.59
CA ASN A 57 -8.89 0.94 -1.84
C ASN A 57 -7.94 0.87 -3.02
N GLU A 58 -7.05 1.86 -3.16
CA GLU A 58 -6.08 1.92 -4.25
C GLU A 58 -5.14 0.72 -4.21
N LEU A 59 -4.59 0.38 -3.03
CA LEU A 59 -3.79 -0.82 -2.85
C LEU A 59 -4.53 -2.09 -3.24
N ALA A 60 -5.81 -2.20 -2.90
CA ALA A 60 -6.64 -3.35 -3.25
C ALA A 60 -6.80 -3.47 -4.78
N LEU A 61 -7.06 -2.36 -5.46
CA LEU A 61 -7.18 -2.31 -6.91
C LEU A 61 -5.86 -2.72 -7.60
N LEU A 62 -4.76 -2.08 -7.19
CA LEU A 62 -3.44 -2.29 -7.78
C LEU A 62 -2.88 -3.71 -7.54
N LEU A 63 -3.11 -4.26 -6.35
CA LEU A 63 -2.66 -5.62 -5.97
C LEU A 63 -3.63 -6.73 -6.38
N GLY A 64 -4.81 -6.38 -6.87
CA GLY A 64 -5.85 -7.33 -7.25
C GLY A 64 -6.45 -8.13 -6.08
N ILE A 65 -6.43 -7.58 -4.86
CA ILE A 65 -6.99 -8.21 -3.65
C ILE A 65 -8.14 -7.38 -3.07
N SER A 66 -8.92 -7.93 -2.15
CA SER A 66 -10.00 -7.16 -1.53
C SER A 66 -9.47 -6.10 -0.56
N GLN A 67 -10.17 -4.96 -0.46
CA GLN A 67 -9.90 -3.92 0.54
C GLN A 67 -9.91 -4.51 1.97
N ARG A 68 -10.82 -5.45 2.24
CA ARG A 68 -10.89 -6.18 3.52
C ARG A 68 -9.61 -6.99 3.78
N SER A 69 -9.07 -7.65 2.76
CA SER A 69 -7.79 -8.39 2.86
C SER A 69 -6.62 -7.47 3.18
N VAL A 70 -6.59 -6.25 2.62
CA VAL A 70 -5.61 -5.21 2.97
C VAL A 70 -5.79 -4.78 4.42
N GLN A 71 -7.00 -4.39 4.82
CA GLN A 71 -7.32 -3.96 6.18
C GLN A 71 -6.90 -5.00 7.23
N VAL A 72 -7.29 -6.27 7.05
CA VAL A 72 -6.94 -7.36 7.98
C VAL A 72 -5.43 -7.56 8.05
N TRP A 73 -4.72 -7.41 6.93
CA TRP A 73 -3.26 -7.52 6.94
C TRP A 73 -2.62 -6.43 7.82
N PHE A 74 -3.03 -5.17 7.67
CA PHE A 74 -2.51 -4.07 8.49
C PHE A 74 -2.87 -4.24 9.97
N GLN A 75 -4.10 -4.68 10.27
CA GLN A 75 -4.50 -5.02 11.64
C GLN A 75 -3.60 -6.11 12.23
N ASN A 76 -3.46 -7.24 11.54
CA ASN A 76 -2.62 -8.35 12.00
C ASN A 76 -1.16 -7.94 12.17
N LYS A 77 -0.63 -7.12 11.25
CA LYS A 77 0.74 -6.62 11.31
C LYS A 77 0.97 -5.78 12.57
N ARG A 78 0.06 -4.85 12.89
CA ARG A 78 0.13 -4.06 14.13
C ARG A 78 0.03 -4.93 15.38
N GLN A 79 -0.84 -5.94 15.39
CA GLN A 79 -0.95 -6.86 16.53
C GLN A 79 0.36 -7.62 16.78
N ILE A 80 1.04 -8.08 15.72
CA ILE A 80 2.34 -8.74 15.83
C ILE A 80 3.40 -7.78 16.37
N CYS A 81 3.43 -6.53 15.92
CA CYS A 81 4.37 -5.52 16.42
C CYS A 81 4.13 -5.24 17.91
N LYS A 82 2.88 -4.96 18.32
CA LYS A 82 2.52 -4.73 19.73
C LYS A 82 2.99 -5.85 20.65
N LYS A 83 2.82 -7.12 20.25
CA LYS A 83 3.27 -8.29 21.03
C LYS A 83 4.78 -8.36 21.19
N LYS A 84 5.55 -7.89 20.21
CA LYS A 84 7.01 -7.81 20.29
C LYS A 84 7.44 -6.68 21.21
N ASP A 85 6.73 -5.56 21.18
CA ASP A 85 7.03 -4.37 21.98
C ASP A 85 6.73 -4.59 23.48
N THR A 86 5.76 -5.45 23.83
CA THR A 86 5.49 -5.79 25.25
C THR A 86 6.65 -6.55 25.91
N SER A 87 7.61 -7.08 25.14
CA SER A 87 8.80 -7.79 25.64
C SER A 87 10.05 -6.91 25.76
N LYS A 88 10.01 -5.66 25.30
CA LYS A 88 11.09 -4.68 25.39
C LYS A 88 10.51 -3.32 25.79
N ASN A 89 10.80 -2.83 26.99
CA ASN A 89 10.45 -1.46 27.43
C ASN A 89 10.83 -0.44 26.34
N SER A 90 9.86 0.14 25.62
CA SER A 90 10.16 1.16 24.60
C SER A 90 8.93 2.02 24.29
N SER A 91 8.98 3.25 24.78
CA SER A 91 8.00 4.33 24.58
C SER A 91 8.05 4.96 23.17
N ASP A 92 8.74 4.37 22.19
CA ASP A 92 9.37 5.13 21.10
C ASP A 92 8.92 4.82 19.66
N ARG A 93 7.81 4.11 19.43
CA ARG A 93 7.21 4.05 18.08
C ARG A 93 5.81 4.61 18.13
N ALA A 94 5.73 5.94 18.23
CA ALA A 94 4.53 6.69 17.90
C ALA A 94 3.97 6.18 16.56
N PHE A 95 2.66 6.12 16.44
CA PHE A 95 2.02 5.71 15.20
C PHE A 95 2.28 6.76 14.12
N VAL A 96 3.34 6.56 13.32
CA VAL A 96 3.80 7.55 12.34
C VAL A 96 3.12 7.28 10.99
N ASN A 97 2.47 8.31 10.42
CA ASN A 97 2.42 8.45 8.97
C ASN A 97 3.58 9.37 8.58
N GLU A 98 4.69 8.78 8.15
CA GLU A 98 5.91 9.55 7.83
C GLU A 98 5.74 10.32 6.51
N TYR A 99 4.81 9.89 5.67
CA TYR A 99 4.55 10.49 4.37
C TYR A 99 4.11 11.95 4.46
N ASN A 100 3.18 12.24 5.39
CA ASN A 100 2.63 13.60 5.57
C ASN A 100 3.70 14.61 6.00
N LYS A 101 4.88 14.17 6.45
CA LYS A 101 6.05 15.04 6.71
C LYS A 101 6.66 15.60 5.42
N PHE A 102 6.50 14.90 4.30
CA PHE A 102 7.16 15.20 3.03
C PHE A 102 6.20 15.74 1.96
N VAL A 103 4.90 15.78 2.22
CA VAL A 103 3.93 16.46 1.36
C VAL A 103 4.10 17.96 1.55
N GLN A 104 4.60 18.65 0.53
CA GLN A 104 4.56 20.12 0.51
C GLN A 104 3.10 20.53 0.52
N LYS A 105 2.73 21.44 1.43
CA LYS A 105 1.38 21.99 1.51
C LYS A 105 1.19 22.88 0.27
N GLU A 106 0.71 22.30 -0.83
CA GLU A 106 0.25 23.06 -1.98
C GLU A 106 -0.96 23.88 -1.51
N ILE A 107 -0.74 25.16 -1.25
CA ILE A 107 -1.85 26.08 -0.96
C ILE A 107 -2.51 26.34 -2.31
N ASN A 108 -3.68 25.71 -2.54
CA ASN A 108 -4.51 26.09 -3.66
C ASN A 108 -4.83 27.59 -3.56
N ALA A 109 -4.76 28.30 -4.69
CA ALA A 109 -4.98 29.76 -4.76
C ALA A 109 -6.38 30.19 -4.27
N ASP A 110 -7.31 29.24 -4.09
CA ASP A 110 -8.69 29.44 -3.64
C ASP A 110 -8.88 29.24 -2.11
N GLY A 111 -7.82 28.89 -1.37
CA GLY A 111 -7.88 28.67 0.08
C GLY A 111 -8.57 27.37 0.51
N ASN A 112 -8.91 26.47 -0.41
CA ASN A 112 -9.46 25.17 -0.06
C ASN A 112 -8.34 24.18 0.28
N GLU A 113 -8.41 23.58 1.47
CA GLU A 113 -7.58 22.45 1.86
C GLU A 113 -7.93 21.26 0.95
N GLU A 114 -7.09 20.96 -0.03
CA GLU A 114 -7.19 19.71 -0.79
C GLU A 114 -7.19 18.56 0.22
N GLU A 115 -8.10 17.59 0.10
CA GLU A 115 -8.08 16.38 0.93
C GLU A 115 -6.72 15.68 0.71
N VAL A 116 -5.77 15.90 1.61
CA VAL A 116 -4.44 15.30 1.55
C VAL A 116 -4.60 13.82 1.88
N PHE A 117 -4.64 12.98 0.85
CA PHE A 117 -4.59 11.54 1.02
C PHE A 117 -3.30 11.12 1.75
N ASP A 118 -3.41 10.19 2.69
CA ASP A 118 -2.30 9.74 3.53
C ASP A 118 -1.07 9.27 2.74
N VAL A 119 -1.32 8.63 1.59
CA VAL A 119 -0.31 8.18 0.62
C VAL A 119 -0.91 8.34 -0.78
N PRO A 120 -0.35 9.21 -1.64
CA PRO A 120 -0.76 9.42 -3.01
C PRO A 120 -0.60 8.17 -3.88
N SER A 121 -1.50 8.05 -4.84
CA SER A 121 -1.56 6.98 -5.84
C SER A 121 -0.23 6.79 -6.59
N THR A 122 0.44 7.88 -6.96
CA THR A 122 1.77 7.86 -7.60
C THR A 122 2.80 7.14 -6.75
N LYS A 123 2.81 7.40 -5.43
CA LYS A 123 3.73 6.76 -4.51
C LYS A 123 3.46 5.27 -4.37
N LEU A 124 2.19 4.86 -4.40
CA LEU A 124 1.83 3.44 -4.38
C LEU A 124 2.33 2.72 -5.64
N VAL A 125 2.21 3.33 -6.82
CA VAL A 125 2.71 2.76 -8.08
C VAL A 125 4.25 2.65 -8.06
N GLU A 126 4.96 3.67 -7.58
CA GLU A 126 6.42 3.62 -7.41
C GLU A 126 6.86 2.45 -6.52
N ILE A 127 6.17 2.24 -5.40
CA ILE A 127 6.45 1.14 -4.47
C ILE A 127 6.25 -0.21 -5.16
N ILE A 128 5.14 -0.37 -5.90
CA ILE A 128 4.84 -1.62 -6.61
C ILE A 128 5.91 -1.95 -7.64
N ASN A 129 6.31 -0.95 -8.44
CA ASN A 129 7.36 -1.12 -9.44
C ASN A 129 8.70 -1.50 -8.77
N SER A 130 9.06 -0.80 -7.70
CA SER A 130 10.29 -1.06 -6.94
C SER A 130 10.30 -2.47 -6.33
N CYS A 131 9.19 -2.90 -5.71
CA CYS A 131 9.06 -4.24 -5.17
C CYS A 131 9.08 -5.33 -6.27
N GLY A 132 8.51 -5.04 -7.44
CA GLY A 132 8.55 -5.94 -8.60
C GLY A 132 9.96 -6.19 -9.09
N ILE A 133 10.76 -5.13 -9.24
CA ILE A 133 12.18 -5.22 -9.65
C ILE A 133 12.98 -6.02 -8.63
N GLN A 134 12.82 -5.74 -7.33
CA GLN A 134 13.53 -6.46 -6.27
C GLN A 134 13.25 -7.97 -6.27
N ILE A 135 12.00 -8.38 -6.50
CA ILE A 135 11.64 -9.79 -6.54
C ILE A 135 12.26 -10.47 -7.75
N LYS A 136 12.24 -9.82 -8.91
CA LYS A 136 12.81 -10.37 -10.15
C LYS A 136 14.32 -10.57 -10.02
N ASN A 137 15.04 -9.56 -9.53
CA ASN A 137 16.49 -9.65 -9.32
C ASN A 137 16.86 -10.77 -8.34
N LYS A 138 16.03 -11.02 -7.31
CA LYS A 138 16.28 -12.10 -6.36
C LYS A 138 16.12 -13.48 -7.00
N SER A 139 15.17 -13.65 -7.92
CA SER A 139 14.99 -14.90 -8.67
C SER A 139 16.15 -15.16 -9.63
N ASP A 140 16.66 -14.13 -10.30
CA ASP A 140 17.76 -14.24 -11.27
C ASP A 140 19.11 -14.60 -10.59
N GLU A 141 19.34 -14.20 -9.34
CA GLU A 141 20.54 -14.58 -8.58
C GLU A 141 20.48 -16.02 -8.01
N ASP A 142 19.28 -16.48 -7.64
CA ASP A 142 19.07 -17.85 -7.17
C ASP A 142 19.26 -18.86 -8.33
N GLU A 143 18.95 -18.48 -9.59
CA GLU A 143 19.21 -19.30 -10.79
C GLU A 143 20.68 -19.28 -11.25
N LYS A 144 21.43 -18.19 -11.00
CA LYS A 144 22.88 -18.12 -11.32
C LYS A 144 23.78 -18.82 -10.31
N SER A 145 23.25 -19.23 -9.17
CA SER A 145 23.98 -19.92 -8.10
C SER A 145 23.87 -21.45 -8.18
N ILE A 146 23.29 -21.97 -9.26
CA ILE A 146 23.20 -23.41 -9.60
C ILE A 146 24.07 -23.66 -10.84
#